data_AF-A0A093SI04-F1
#
_entry.id   AF-A0A093SI04-F1
#
_cell.length_a   1.000
_cell.length_b   1.000
_cell.length_c   1.000
_cell.angle_alpha   90.00
_cell.angle_beta   90.00
_cell.angle_gamma   90.00
#
_symmetry.space_group_name_H-M   'P 1'
#
loop_
_entity.id
_entity.type
_entity.pdbx_description
1 polymer ?
#
loop_
_entity_poly.entity_id
_entity_poly.type
_entity_poly.pdbx_seq_one_letter_code
_entity_poly.pdbx_strand_id
1 'polypeptide(L)'
;VGAITKQALFPPLVPAGRPFRVSNASRSRRKGIVASSLQELISKTLDSFFISARKITLVLEEDGTVVDTEEFFKSLDDNTHFIVLEKGQKWAPTRNGVANITFDLYKLNPKDFIGCLNIKATFYEIYSVSWDIKFMGAKSVLRKVLQLISHAAQIAGQFLLYTGTFLLQLM
;
A
#
# COMPACT_ATOMS: atom_id res chain seq x y z
N VAL A 1 -28.43 14.62 24.94
CA VAL A 1 -28.48 15.82 24.07
C VAL A 1 -28.39 15.33 22.63
N GLY A 2 -29.55 15.12 22.01
CA GLY A 2 -29.67 14.45 20.71
C GLY A 2 -29.38 15.39 19.54
N ALA A 3 -28.63 14.89 18.56
CA ALA A 3 -28.33 15.61 17.33
C ALA A 3 -29.60 15.67 16.46
N ILE A 4 -30.10 16.88 16.24
CA ILE A 4 -31.26 17.15 15.38
C ILE A 4 -30.78 17.08 13.92
N THR A 5 -31.15 16.01 13.23
CA THR A 5 -31.11 15.87 11.79
C THR A 5 -32.06 16.89 11.16
N LYS A 6 -31.52 17.90 10.50
CA LYS A 6 -32.32 18.82 9.66
C LYS A 6 -32.72 18.08 8.39
N GLN A 7 -33.90 17.46 8.40
CA GLN A 7 -34.55 16.97 7.18
C GLN A 7 -35.10 18.18 6.40
N ALA A 8 -34.61 18.36 5.17
CA ALA A 8 -35.12 19.38 4.26
C ALA A 8 -36.45 18.91 3.64
N LEU A 9 -37.47 19.77 3.72
CA LEU A 9 -38.88 19.51 3.41
C LEU A 9 -39.26 19.70 1.93
N PHE A 10 -38.30 19.77 1.01
CA PHE A 10 -38.57 20.00 -0.41
C PHE A 10 -37.83 18.98 -1.28
N PRO A 11 -38.51 18.25 -2.20
CA PRO A 11 -37.81 17.55 -3.25
C PRO A 11 -37.10 18.60 -4.14
N PRO A 12 -35.78 18.49 -4.36
CA PRO A 12 -35.08 19.41 -5.25
C PRO A 12 -35.69 19.34 -6.66
N LEU A 13 -36.01 20.50 -7.25
CA LEU A 13 -36.52 20.65 -8.63
C LEU A 13 -35.48 20.31 -9.72
N VAL A 14 -34.27 19.93 -9.31
CA VAL A 14 -33.19 19.45 -10.16
C VAL A 14 -33.10 17.93 -10.00
N PRO A 15 -32.84 17.16 -11.07
CA PRO A 15 -32.58 15.73 -10.94
C PRO A 15 -31.55 15.54 -9.82
N ALA A 16 -31.91 14.83 -8.76
CA ALA A 16 -31.06 14.68 -7.59
C ALA A 16 -29.76 14.00 -8.05
N GLY A 17 -28.72 14.81 -8.25
CA GLY A 17 -27.43 14.32 -8.70
C GLY A 17 -26.90 13.35 -7.64
N ARG A 18 -26.52 12.15 -8.08
CA ARG A 18 -25.95 11.14 -7.22
C ARG A 18 -24.47 11.43 -7.02
N PRO A 19 -23.94 11.36 -5.79
CA PRO A 19 -22.51 11.48 -5.55
C PRO A 19 -21.80 10.21 -6.03
N PHE A 20 -20.73 10.37 -6.79
CA PHE A 20 -19.86 9.29 -7.24
C PHE A 20 -18.42 9.61 -6.89
N ARG A 21 -17.59 8.57 -6.73
CA ARG A 21 -16.17 8.73 -6.44
C ARG A 21 -15.39 8.32 -7.66
N VAL A 22 -14.60 9.23 -8.20
CA VAL A 22 -13.81 8.99 -9.41
C VAL A 22 -12.33 9.09 -9.07
N SER A 23 -11.55 8.13 -9.54
CA SER A 23 -10.11 8.03 -9.29
C SER A 23 -9.33 7.99 -10.60
N ASN A 24 -8.07 8.46 -10.58
CA ASN A 24 -7.14 8.23 -11.70
C ASN A 24 -6.73 6.74 -11.78
N ALA A 25 -6.18 6.29 -12.91
CA ALA A 25 -5.66 4.93 -13.12
C ALA A 25 -4.68 4.48 -12.02
N SER A 26 -3.82 5.38 -11.54
CA SER A 26 -2.88 5.12 -10.44
C SER A 26 -3.51 5.18 -9.04
N ARG A 27 -4.81 5.42 -8.92
CA ARG A 27 -5.59 5.61 -7.66
C ARG A 27 -5.03 6.67 -6.70
N SER A 28 -4.09 7.51 -7.16
CA SER A 28 -3.40 8.54 -6.38
C SER A 28 -4.25 9.80 -6.15
N ARG A 29 -5.12 10.12 -7.11
CA ARG A 29 -6.06 11.24 -7.03
C ARG A 29 -7.47 10.68 -7.02
N ARG A 30 -8.21 10.99 -5.96
CA ARG A 30 -9.63 10.63 -5.78
C ARG A 30 -10.45 11.91 -5.69
N LYS A 31 -11.59 11.96 -6.39
CA LYS A 31 -12.45 13.14 -6.46
C LYS A 31 -13.91 12.71 -6.41
N GLY A 32 -14.70 13.36 -5.56
CA GLY A 32 -16.15 13.18 -5.51
C GLY A 32 -16.80 14.04 -6.58
N ILE A 33 -17.62 13.43 -7.43
CA ILE A 33 -18.33 14.11 -8.52
C ILE A 33 -19.81 13.77 -8.38
N VAL A 34 -20.64 14.81 -8.32
CA VAL A 34 -22.10 14.66 -8.33
C VAL A 34 -22.59 14.73 -9.76
N ALA A 35 -23.30 13.70 -10.22
CA ALA A 35 -23.85 13.63 -11.58
C ALA A 35 -25.20 12.91 -11.60
N SER A 36 -26.05 13.27 -12.56
CA SER A 36 -27.34 12.63 -12.81
C SER A 36 -27.30 11.69 -14.03
N SER A 37 -26.38 11.94 -14.96
CA SER A 37 -26.16 11.13 -16.16
C SER A 37 -24.69 10.78 -16.37
N LEU A 38 -24.43 9.73 -17.17
CA LEU A 38 -23.08 9.31 -17.52
C LEU A 38 -22.31 10.42 -18.27
N GLN A 39 -22.99 11.14 -19.16
CA GLN A 39 -22.38 12.23 -19.92
C GLN A 39 -21.99 13.40 -19.02
N GLU A 40 -22.81 13.74 -18.03
CA GLU A 40 -22.50 14.75 -17.02
C GLU A 40 -21.31 14.34 -16.15
N LEU A 41 -21.26 13.05 -15.75
CA LEU A 41 -20.13 12.50 -15.01
C LEU A 41 -18.84 12.61 -15.82
N ILE A 42 -18.85 12.24 -17.10
CA ILE A 42 -17.69 12.31 -17.99
C ILE A 42 -17.20 13.75 -18.14
N SER A 43 -18.10 14.71 -18.39
CA SER A 43 -17.73 16.13 -18.52
C SER A 43 -17.07 16.65 -17.25
N LYS A 44 -17.73 16.47 -16.10
CA LYS A 44 -17.19 16.91 -14.79
C LYS A 44 -15.90 16.21 -14.44
N THR A 45 -15.75 14.95 -14.85
CA THR A 45 -14.53 14.18 -14.67
C THR A 45 -13.38 14.79 -15.45
N LEU A 46 -13.56 15.07 -16.75
CA LEU A 46 -12.55 15.70 -17.60
C LEU A 46 -12.10 17.05 -17.02
N ASP A 47 -13.06 17.88 -16.59
CA ASP A 47 -12.79 19.18 -15.96
C ASP A 47 -12.02 19.01 -14.65
N SER A 48 -12.42 18.04 -13.82
CA SER A 48 -11.86 17.85 -12.50
C SER A 48 -10.46 17.24 -12.48
N PHE A 49 -10.13 16.42 -13.48
CA PHE A 49 -8.82 15.78 -13.63
C PHE A 49 -7.87 16.55 -14.56
N PHE A 50 -8.36 17.60 -15.27
CA PHE A 50 -7.63 18.38 -16.27
C PHE A 50 -7.07 17.51 -17.40
N ILE A 51 -7.86 16.53 -17.85
CA ILE A 51 -7.44 15.56 -18.87
C ILE A 51 -7.69 16.18 -20.25
N SER A 52 -6.62 16.43 -21.01
CA SER A 52 -6.70 16.94 -22.40
C SER A 52 -7.02 15.82 -23.43
N ALA A 53 -7.30 14.59 -22.97
CA ALA A 53 -7.58 13.46 -23.83
C ALA A 53 -9.00 13.53 -24.39
N ARG A 54 -9.12 13.43 -25.72
CA ARG A 54 -10.41 13.45 -26.45
C ARG A 54 -11.31 12.24 -26.15
N LYS A 55 -10.74 11.16 -25.63
CA LYS A 55 -11.46 9.92 -25.29
C LYS A 55 -10.91 9.36 -23.98
N ILE A 56 -11.78 9.23 -22.99
CA ILE A 56 -11.52 8.53 -21.74
C ILE A 56 -12.42 7.30 -21.66
N THR A 57 -11.95 6.26 -20.98
CA THR A 57 -12.75 5.08 -20.67
C THR A 57 -13.03 5.09 -19.18
N LEU A 58 -14.30 5.07 -18.81
CA LEU A 58 -14.73 4.94 -17.42
C LEU A 58 -14.88 3.46 -17.08
N VAL A 59 -14.24 3.01 -16.01
CA VAL A 59 -14.34 1.63 -15.52
C VAL A 59 -14.69 1.61 -14.05
N LEU A 60 -15.27 0.52 -13.55
CA LEU A 60 -15.50 0.32 -12.12
C LEU A 60 -14.18 0.04 -11.37
N GLU A 61 -14.04 0.55 -10.14
CA GLU A 61 -12.84 0.31 -9.31
C GLU A 61 -12.72 -1.16 -8.89
N GLU A 62 -13.86 -1.82 -8.61
CA GLU A 62 -13.96 -3.20 -8.11
C GLU A 62 -13.53 -4.25 -9.15
N ASP A 63 -14.22 -4.30 -10.29
CA ASP A 63 -14.04 -5.39 -11.28
C ASP A 63 -13.42 -4.94 -12.61
N GLY A 64 -13.28 -3.63 -12.83
CA GLY A 64 -12.73 -3.09 -14.07
C GLY A 64 -13.70 -3.12 -15.26
N THR A 65 -14.98 -3.43 -15.03
CA THR A 65 -16.04 -3.37 -16.05
C THR A 65 -16.14 -1.97 -16.64
N VAL A 66 -16.17 -1.87 -17.96
CA VAL A 66 -16.33 -0.61 -18.70
C VAL A 66 -17.78 -0.14 -18.60
N VAL A 67 -17.96 1.13 -18.25
CA VAL A 67 -19.28 1.78 -18.16
C VAL A 67 -19.46 2.63 -19.41
N ASP A 68 -20.20 2.12 -20.39
CA ASP A 68 -20.51 2.81 -21.65
C ASP A 68 -22.01 3.10 -21.85
N THR A 69 -22.88 2.40 -21.14
CA THR A 69 -24.34 2.53 -21.22
C THR A 69 -24.92 3.30 -20.03
N GLU A 70 -25.89 4.17 -20.30
CA GLU A 70 -26.57 4.94 -19.25
C GLU A 70 -27.46 4.04 -18.36
N GLU A 71 -27.98 2.95 -18.92
CA GLU A 71 -28.77 1.95 -18.17
C GLU A 71 -27.93 1.28 -17.09
N PHE A 72 -26.70 0.89 -17.43
CA PHE A 72 -25.74 0.35 -16.45
C PHE A 72 -25.33 1.40 -15.42
N PHE A 73 -25.18 2.66 -15.83
CA PHE A 73 -24.91 3.74 -14.88
C PHE A 73 -26.05 3.94 -13.86
N LYS A 74 -27.32 3.79 -14.28
CA LYS A 74 -28.49 3.95 -13.41
C LYS A 74 -28.71 2.78 -12.45
N SER A 75 -28.28 1.58 -12.83
CA SER A 75 -28.38 0.39 -11.97
C SER A 75 -27.34 0.37 -10.85
N LEU A 76 -26.28 1.19 -10.94
CA LEU A 76 -25.26 1.30 -9.90
C LEU A 76 -25.76 2.11 -8.69
N ASP A 77 -25.26 1.72 -7.52
CA ASP A 77 -25.56 2.36 -6.25
C ASP A 77 -24.94 3.76 -6.12
N ASP A 78 -25.50 4.55 -5.22
CA ASP A 78 -24.92 5.83 -4.82
C ASP A 78 -23.52 5.63 -4.23
N ASN A 79 -22.62 6.59 -4.46
CA ASN A 79 -21.20 6.54 -4.06
C ASN A 79 -20.36 5.44 -4.74
N THR A 80 -20.80 4.88 -5.86
CA THR A 80 -19.99 3.96 -6.66
C THR A 80 -18.62 4.57 -7.04
N HIS A 81 -17.60 3.72 -6.99
CA HIS A 81 -16.22 4.07 -7.29
C HIS A 81 -15.87 3.76 -8.75
N PHE A 82 -15.46 4.79 -9.48
CA PHE A 82 -14.99 4.69 -10.86
C PHE A 82 -13.51 5.02 -10.97
N ILE A 83 -12.88 4.44 -11.98
CA ILE A 83 -11.53 4.75 -12.42
C ILE A 83 -11.61 5.30 -13.84
N VAL A 84 -10.86 6.36 -14.08
CA VAL A 84 -10.73 7.00 -15.40
C VAL A 84 -9.44 6.50 -16.03
N LEU A 85 -9.57 5.98 -17.25
CA LEU A 85 -8.45 5.50 -18.04
C LEU A 85 -8.26 6.38 -19.28
N GLU A 86 -7.02 6.79 -19.51
CA GLU A 86 -6.62 7.47 -20.75
C GLU A 86 -6.22 6.48 -21.84
N LYS A 87 -6.02 6.97 -23.07
CA LYS A 87 -5.61 6.15 -24.22
C LYS A 87 -4.31 5.39 -23.91
N GLY A 88 -4.41 4.05 -23.84
CA GLY A 88 -3.28 3.15 -23.61
C GLY A 88 -3.10 2.69 -22.16
N GLN A 89 -3.88 3.25 -21.22
CA GLN A 89 -3.92 2.75 -19.84
C GLN A 89 -4.87 1.57 -19.72
N LYS A 90 -4.50 0.59 -18.90
CA LYS A 90 -5.34 -0.57 -18.58
C LYS A 90 -5.76 -0.50 -17.12
N TRP A 91 -6.97 -0.95 -16.84
CA TRP A 91 -7.39 -1.20 -15.47
C TRP A 91 -6.49 -2.26 -14.86
N ALA A 92 -6.08 -2.04 -13.61
CA ALA A 92 -5.36 -3.02 -12.81
C ALA A 92 -6.09 -3.19 -11.48
N PRO A 93 -6.30 -4.43 -11.00
CA PRO A 93 -6.91 -4.65 -9.70
C PRO A 93 -6.07 -4.01 -8.60
N THR A 94 -6.75 -3.45 -7.61
CA THR A 94 -6.09 -2.96 -6.41
C THR A 94 -5.46 -4.15 -5.68
N ARG A 95 -4.13 -4.13 -5.52
CA ARG A 95 -3.42 -5.12 -4.70
C ARG A 95 -3.59 -4.84 -3.21
N ASN A 96 -4.76 -4.36 -2.79
CA ASN A 96 -5.15 -4.24 -1.38
C ASN A 96 -5.52 -5.62 -0.80
N GLY A 97 -4.85 -6.69 -1.23
CA GLY A 97 -4.80 -7.89 -0.41
C GLY A 97 -4.02 -7.51 0.83
N VAL A 98 -4.75 -7.23 1.92
CA VAL A 98 -4.15 -6.92 3.22
C VAL A 98 -3.36 -8.15 3.65
N ALA A 99 -2.08 -8.16 3.30
CA ALA A 99 -1.14 -9.15 3.79
C ALA A 99 -0.78 -8.71 5.21
N ASN A 100 -1.43 -9.32 6.20
CA ASN A 100 -1.06 -9.08 7.59
C ASN A 100 0.16 -9.95 7.92
N ILE A 101 1.27 -9.30 8.29
CA ILE A 101 2.52 -9.95 8.65
C ILE A 101 2.72 -9.74 10.15
N THR A 102 2.66 -10.83 10.90
CA THR A 102 2.85 -10.87 12.36
C THR A 102 4.22 -11.44 12.69
N PHE A 103 4.89 -10.82 13.66
CA PHE A 103 6.20 -11.24 14.17
C PHE A 103 6.09 -11.49 15.67
N ASP A 104 6.04 -12.75 16.07
CA ASP A 104 5.93 -13.14 17.48
C ASP A 104 7.29 -13.61 18.00
N LEU A 105 7.90 -12.84 18.89
CA LEU A 105 9.13 -13.22 19.58
C LEU A 105 8.78 -13.84 20.94
N TYR A 106 9.08 -15.12 21.12
CA TYR A 106 8.78 -15.84 22.35
C TYR A 106 10.01 -16.57 22.89
N LYS A 107 10.12 -16.72 24.21
CA LYS A 107 11.22 -17.45 24.87
C LYS A 107 10.72 -18.81 25.36
N LEU A 108 11.36 -19.90 24.93
CA LEU A 108 11.07 -21.25 25.42
C LEU A 108 11.63 -21.49 26.82
N ASN A 109 12.75 -20.85 27.17
CA ASN A 109 13.38 -20.95 28.47
C ASN A 109 13.79 -19.54 28.96
N PRO A 110 13.49 -19.16 30.21
CA PRO A 110 13.88 -17.85 30.75
C PRO A 110 15.39 -17.58 30.74
N LYS A 111 16.23 -18.63 30.66
CA LYS A 111 17.70 -18.50 30.61
C LYS A 111 18.26 -18.19 29.21
N ASP A 112 17.45 -18.23 28.15
CA ASP A 112 17.89 -17.99 26.77
C ASP A 112 17.92 -16.50 26.42
N PHE A 113 19.01 -16.06 25.77
CA PHE A 113 19.26 -14.64 25.43
C PHE A 113 18.43 -14.18 24.22
N ILE A 114 18.26 -15.06 23.22
CA ILE A 114 17.44 -14.84 22.03
C ILE A 114 16.47 -16.03 21.96
N GLY A 115 15.17 -15.74 21.97
CA GLY A 115 14.11 -16.73 21.90
C GLY A 115 13.86 -17.25 20.48
N CYS A 116 12.71 -17.90 20.27
CA CYS A 116 12.21 -18.27 18.96
C CYS A 116 11.43 -17.09 18.36
N LEU A 117 11.57 -16.90 17.04
CA LEU A 117 10.81 -15.91 16.28
C LEU A 117 9.83 -16.65 15.37
N ASN A 118 8.53 -16.47 15.58
CA ASN A 118 7.51 -16.89 14.63
C ASN A 118 7.21 -15.72 13.69
N ILE A 119 7.25 -15.99 12.38
CA ILE A 119 6.87 -15.05 11.34
C ILE A 119 5.63 -15.62 10.67
N LYS A 120 4.47 -14.97 10.82
CA LYS A 120 3.20 -15.39 10.23
C LYS A 120 2.72 -14.37 9.22
N ALA A 121 2.62 -14.78 7.96
CA ALA A 121 2.04 -14.00 6.88
C ALA A 121 0.66 -14.55 6.53
N THR A 122 -0.38 -13.73 6.70
CA THR A 122 -1.75 -14.05 6.31
C THR A 122 -2.15 -13.23 5.09
N PHE A 123 -2.48 -13.90 4.00
CA PHE A 123 -2.94 -13.34 2.73
C PHE A 123 -4.44 -13.58 2.56
N TYR A 124 -5.17 -12.53 2.19
CA TYR A 124 -6.61 -12.60 1.88
C TYR A 124 -7.47 -13.24 2.98
N GLU A 125 -7.02 -13.19 4.24
CA GLU A 125 -7.64 -13.83 5.42
C GLU A 125 -7.85 -15.36 5.37
N ILE A 126 -7.60 -16.01 4.23
CA ILE A 126 -7.81 -17.47 4.04
C ILE A 126 -6.51 -18.26 3.84
N TYR A 127 -5.39 -17.61 3.54
CA TYR A 127 -4.10 -18.27 3.36
C TYR A 127 -3.10 -17.78 4.40
N SER A 128 -2.73 -18.63 5.37
CA SER A 128 -1.73 -18.30 6.39
C SER A 128 -0.47 -19.14 6.23
N VAL A 129 0.68 -18.48 6.18
CA VAL A 129 2.00 -19.12 6.13
C VAL A 129 2.76 -18.68 7.38
N SER A 130 3.13 -19.63 8.24
CA SER A 130 3.90 -19.38 9.46
C SER A 130 5.27 -20.06 9.39
N TRP A 131 6.31 -19.34 9.78
CA TRP A 131 7.70 -19.80 9.83
C TRP A 131 8.28 -19.61 11.23
N ASP A 132 8.66 -20.71 11.88
CA ASP A 132 9.33 -20.68 13.18
C ASP A 132 10.85 -20.73 13.03
N ILE A 133 11.51 -19.64 13.38
CA ILE A 133 12.97 -19.55 13.44
C ILE A 133 13.40 -19.80 14.88
N LYS A 134 14.01 -20.96 15.12
CA LYS A 134 14.53 -21.34 16.44
C LYS A 134 16.00 -20.93 16.54
N PHE A 135 16.29 -19.92 17.37
CA PHE A 135 17.65 -19.45 17.64
C PHE A 135 18.37 -20.28 18.72
N MET A 136 18.30 -21.62 18.64
CA MET A 136 19.03 -22.49 19.55
C MET A 136 20.54 -22.33 19.30
N GLY A 137 21.21 -21.57 20.17
CA GLY A 137 22.64 -21.31 20.07
C GLY A 137 23.02 -19.90 19.61
N ALA A 138 22.09 -18.93 19.52
CA ALA A 138 22.47 -17.58 19.14
C ALA A 138 23.53 -16.95 20.07
N LYS A 139 23.59 -17.36 21.35
CA LYS A 139 24.66 -16.94 22.28
C LYS A 139 26.05 -17.44 21.86
N SER A 140 26.16 -18.67 21.36
CA SER A 140 27.45 -19.21 20.91
C SER A 140 27.85 -18.63 19.55
N VAL A 141 26.89 -18.42 18.65
CA VAL A 141 27.11 -17.75 17.36
C VAL A 141 27.54 -16.30 17.57
N LEU A 142 26.82 -15.53 18.40
CA LEU A 142 27.15 -14.14 18.72
C LEU A 142 28.55 -14.03 19.31
N ARG A 143 28.92 -14.93 20.25
CA ARG A 143 30.27 -14.98 20.82
C ARG A 143 31.34 -15.18 19.73
N LYS A 144 31.13 -16.12 18.80
CA LYS A 144 32.07 -16.37 17.70
C LYS A 144 32.17 -15.18 16.73
N VAL A 145 31.05 -14.52 16.44
CA VAL A 145 31.03 -13.31 15.59
C VAL A 145 31.78 -12.15 16.25
N LEU A 146 31.56 -11.90 17.53
CA LEU A 146 32.30 -10.89 18.28
C LEU A 146 33.81 -11.18 18.32
N GLN A 147 34.20 -12.45 18.47
CA GLN A 147 35.60 -12.85 18.40
C GLN A 147 36.20 -12.58 17.01
N LEU A 148 35.47 -12.88 15.93
CA LEU A 148 35.91 -12.60 14.57
C LEU A 148 36.10 -11.09 14.32
N ILE A 149 35.14 -10.26 14.74
CA ILE A 149 35.21 -8.80 14.61
C ILE A 149 36.41 -8.27 15.39
N SER A 150 36.66 -8.76 16.61
CA SER A 150 37.82 -8.38 17.41
C SER A 150 39.13 -8.70 16.69
N HIS A 151 39.27 -9.89 16.12
CA HIS A 151 40.47 -10.27 15.37
C HIS A 151 40.64 -9.44 14.10
N ALA A 152 39.57 -9.18 13.35
CA ALA A 152 39.62 -8.35 12.15
C ALA A 152 40.02 -6.90 12.50
N ALA A 153 39.48 -6.34 13.57
CA ALA A 153 39.83 -5.00 14.04
C ALA A 153 41.30 -4.92 14.49
N GLN A 154 41.81 -5.94 15.18
CA GLN A 154 43.22 -6.02 15.56
C GLN A 154 44.13 -6.07 14.34
N ILE A 155 43.81 -6.91 13.33
CA ILE A 155 44.60 -7.02 12.10
C ILE A 155 44.58 -5.70 11.32
N ALA A 156 43.40 -5.08 11.16
CA ALA A 156 43.28 -3.80 10.50
C ALA A 156 44.07 -2.70 11.23
N GLY A 157 44.06 -2.69 12.56
CA GLY A 157 44.87 -1.76 13.36
C GLY A 157 46.37 -1.96 13.18
N GLN A 158 46.85 -3.21 13.19
CA GLN A 158 48.26 -3.53 12.94
C GLN A 158 48.69 -3.12 11.52
N PHE A 159 47.82 -3.36 10.53
CA PHE A 159 48.06 -2.96 9.15
C PHE A 159 48.18 -1.43 9.02
N LEU A 160 47.25 -0.67 9.62
CA LEU A 160 47.28 0.79 9.62
C LEU A 160 48.54 1.36 10.26
N LEU A 161 48.96 0.81 11.41
CA LEU A 161 50.18 1.25 12.08
C LEU A 161 51.44 0.94 11.25
N TYR A 162 51.53 -0.26 10.67
CA TYR A 162 52.67 -0.67 9.85
C TYR A 162 52.78 0.17 8.57
N THR A 163 51.66 0.39 7.88
CA THR A 163 51.61 1.27 6.70
C THR A 163 51.98 2.71 7.07
N GLY A 164 51.51 3.21 8.22
CA GLY A 164 51.86 4.56 8.70
C GLY A 164 53.35 4.72 8.99
N THR A 165 53.98 3.75 9.67
CA THR A 165 55.42 3.77 9.93
C THR A 165 56.24 3.65 8.65
N PHE A 166 55.82 2.82 7.69
CA PHE A 166 56.51 2.66 6.42
C PHE A 166 56.51 3.95 5.60
N LEU A 167 55.38 4.66 5.54
CA LEU A 167 55.28 5.94 4.84
C LEU A 167 56.13 7.03 5.50
N LEU A 168 56.18 7.07 6.84
CA LEU A 168 57.05 7.98 7.59
C LEU A 168 58.54 7.69 7.40
N GLN A 169 58.92 6.46 7.10
CA GLN A 169 60.30 6.04 6.86
C GLN A 169 60.75 6.23 5.39
N LEU A 170 59.79 6.45 4.48
CA LEU A 170 60.03 6.69 3.05
C LEU A 170 60.15 8.19 2.70
N MET A 171 59.64 9.07 3.58
CA MET A 171 59.85 10.53 3.54
C MET A 171 61.18 10.92 4.19
#